data_AF-A0A8X8FUY5-F1
#
_entry.id   AF-A0A8X8FUY5-F1
#
_cell.length_a   1.000
_cell.length_b   1.000
_cell.length_c   1.000
_cell.angle_alpha   90.00
_cell.angle_beta   90.00
_cell.angle_gamma   90.00
#
_symmetry.space_group_name_H-M   'P 1'
#
loop_
_entity.id
_entity.type
_entity.pdbx_description
1 polymer ?
#
loop_
_entity_poly.entity_id
_entity_poly.type
_entity_poly.pdbx_seq_one_letter_code
_entity_poly.pdbx_strand_id
1 'polypeptide(L)'
;MNPPTLPSWTRTALPVVLLIGFHALPWLRWDGRQAVLLDVVERRFDVFCLTLWPSQAGLLLGALAVLAVTLALCTHLAGRLWCGHACPQTVWSTLFAWVEHGTRRLLGKSRVEPLARHALWIVIALWTALSFVGLFTPIQSLLARAVTLRLDGFESFWIVFYTVATWGNASFLRWHVCRLLCPFARLQPLLRDGHTPRMLYLAPRGEPRGPRRPGGGSIAQRGRGLLDAGTAQDYVFRWAHPQLAGPMPRFADDRLGDCTDCRRCVQACPMALDVRDGPQADCLDCGACAVACEQSQRAAGLGPGLIQHISPQRLAGHRLQWIRPRTLALLGLLSLLLGLIVLGAALAG
;
A
#
# COMPACT_ATOMS: atom_id res chain seq x y z
N MET A 1 -19.57 -7.92 13.54
CA MET A 1 -18.45 -8.56 12.82
C MET A 1 -17.40 -7.52 12.46
N ASN A 2 -16.21 -7.54 13.07
CA ASN A 2 -15.09 -6.65 12.67
C ASN A 2 -14.78 -6.86 11.19
N PRO A 3 -14.44 -5.82 10.40
CA PRO A 3 -13.91 -6.09 9.07
C PRO A 3 -12.70 -7.01 9.26
N PRO A 4 -12.56 -8.07 8.47
CA PRO A 4 -11.43 -8.98 8.59
C PRO A 4 -10.16 -8.13 8.43
N THR A 5 -9.39 -7.99 9.51
CA THR A 5 -8.01 -7.55 9.39
C THR A 5 -7.33 -8.62 8.56
N LEU A 6 -6.85 -8.26 7.37
CA LEU A 6 -6.14 -9.19 6.51
C LEU A 6 -5.10 -9.95 7.36
N PRO A 7 -5.10 -11.30 7.31
CA PRO A 7 -4.17 -12.09 8.11
C PRO A 7 -2.74 -11.61 7.90
N SER A 8 -1.91 -11.63 8.94
CA SER A 8 -0.54 -11.09 8.88
C SER A 8 0.30 -11.67 7.73
N TRP A 9 0.09 -12.93 7.38
CA TRP A 9 0.77 -13.63 6.27
C TRP A 9 0.45 -13.05 4.89
N THR A 10 -0.72 -12.41 4.70
CA THR A 10 -1.08 -11.80 3.41
C THR A 10 -0.12 -10.69 3.02
N ARG A 11 0.50 -10.01 3.99
CA ARG A 11 1.48 -8.94 3.77
C ARG A 11 2.80 -9.44 3.20
N THR A 12 3.11 -10.72 3.37
CA THR A 12 4.29 -11.35 2.78
C THR A 12 3.93 -12.13 1.52
N ALA A 13 2.84 -12.89 1.54
CA ALA A 13 2.46 -13.71 0.40
C ALA A 13 2.02 -12.87 -0.81
N LEU A 14 1.23 -11.80 -0.62
CA LEU A 14 0.69 -11.06 -1.75
C LEU A 14 1.77 -10.34 -2.57
N PRO A 15 2.73 -9.59 -1.98
CA PRO A 15 3.81 -9.00 -2.77
C PRO A 15 4.63 -10.05 -3.53
N VAL A 16 4.88 -11.22 -2.92
CA VAL A 16 5.59 -12.33 -3.58
C VAL A 16 4.81 -12.84 -4.79
N VAL A 17 3.51 -13.11 -4.63
CA VAL A 17 2.65 -13.57 -5.74
C VAL A 17 2.60 -12.53 -6.86
N LEU A 18 2.47 -11.24 -6.53
CA LEU A 18 2.44 -10.17 -7.52
C LEU A 18 3.78 -10.03 -8.26
N LEU A 19 4.91 -10.14 -7.56
CA LEU A 19 6.25 -10.12 -8.17
C LEU A 19 6.47 -11.32 -9.09
N ILE A 20 6.12 -12.53 -8.63
CA ILE A 20 6.23 -13.74 -9.46
C ILE A 20 5.36 -13.59 -10.70
N GLY A 21 4.10 -13.16 -10.54
CA GLY A 21 3.19 -12.92 -11.66
C GLY A 21 3.75 -11.90 -12.64
N PHE A 22 4.23 -10.75 -12.15
CA PHE A 22 4.84 -9.71 -12.99
C PHE A 22 6.06 -10.21 -13.76
N HIS A 23 6.98 -10.91 -13.10
CA HIS A 23 8.20 -11.42 -13.74
C HIS A 23 7.94 -12.62 -14.66
N ALA A 24 6.90 -13.41 -14.41
CA ALA A 24 6.53 -14.54 -15.25
C ALA A 24 5.72 -14.12 -16.49
N LEU A 25 5.00 -12.99 -16.43
CA LEU A 25 4.07 -12.56 -17.48
C LEU A 25 4.72 -12.49 -18.88
N PRO A 26 5.92 -11.92 -19.07
CA PRO A 26 6.57 -11.87 -20.39
C PRO A 26 6.96 -13.25 -20.93
N TRP A 27 7.09 -14.25 -20.07
CA TRP A 27 7.57 -15.60 -20.43
C TRP A 27 6.44 -16.55 -20.80
N LEU A 28 5.22 -16.25 -20.37
CA LEU A 28 4.06 -17.06 -20.69
C LEU A 28 3.88 -17.09 -22.21
N ARG A 29 3.68 -18.30 -22.73
CA ARG A 29 3.38 -18.54 -24.14
C ARG A 29 1.95 -19.01 -24.28
N TRP A 30 1.26 -18.48 -25.27
CA TRP A 30 -0.11 -18.83 -25.62
C TRP A 30 -0.17 -19.02 -27.13
N ASP A 31 -0.63 -20.17 -27.61
CA ASP A 31 -0.69 -20.53 -29.04
C ASP A 31 0.64 -20.25 -29.80
N GLY A 32 1.77 -20.59 -29.18
CA GLY A 32 3.10 -20.43 -29.78
C GLY A 32 3.69 -19.02 -29.73
N ARG A 33 2.91 -17.98 -29.43
CA ARG A 33 3.37 -16.59 -29.26
C ARG A 33 3.50 -16.21 -27.77
N GLN A 34 4.14 -15.08 -27.50
CA GLN A 34 4.19 -14.51 -26.14
C GLN A 34 2.78 -14.09 -25.72
N ALA A 35 2.35 -14.48 -24.52
CA ALA A 35 0.98 -14.31 -24.07
C ALA A 35 0.62 -12.83 -23.86
N VAL A 36 1.54 -12.03 -23.30
CA VAL A 36 1.34 -10.58 -23.18
C VAL A 36 2.48 -9.86 -23.87
N LEU A 37 2.16 -9.22 -25.00
CA LEU A 37 3.10 -8.41 -25.77
C LEU A 37 2.39 -7.14 -26.25
N LEU A 38 2.85 -6.00 -25.75
CA LEU A 38 2.34 -4.68 -26.07
C LEU A 38 3.28 -4.03 -27.09
N ASP A 39 3.20 -4.47 -28.35
CA ASP A 39 4.06 -3.97 -29.40
C ASP A 39 3.61 -2.58 -29.87
N VAL A 40 4.30 -1.55 -29.37
CA VAL A 40 4.02 -0.15 -29.72
C VAL A 40 4.50 0.19 -31.13
N VAL A 41 5.50 -0.54 -31.65
CA VAL A 41 6.10 -0.28 -32.97
C VAL A 41 5.18 -0.82 -34.06
N GLU A 42 4.76 -2.07 -33.94
CA GLU A 42 3.80 -2.71 -34.85
C GLU A 42 2.35 -2.31 -34.56
N ARG A 43 2.12 -1.59 -33.45
CA ARG A 43 0.80 -1.20 -32.92
C ARG A 43 -0.13 -2.41 -32.73
N ARG A 44 0.44 -3.54 -32.32
CA ARG A 44 -0.27 -4.80 -32.04
C ARG A 44 -0.18 -5.09 -30.54
N PHE A 45 -1.32 -5.20 -29.86
CA PHE A 45 -1.36 -5.55 -28.45
C PHE A 45 -1.92 -6.96 -28.28
N ASP A 46 -1.06 -7.92 -28.00
CA ASP A 46 -1.43 -9.31 -27.71
C ASP A 46 -1.64 -9.49 -26.20
N VAL A 47 -2.84 -9.90 -25.82
CA VAL A 47 -3.25 -10.19 -24.44
C VAL A 47 -3.96 -11.56 -24.41
N PHE A 48 -3.19 -12.60 -24.14
CA PHE A 48 -3.56 -14.02 -24.19
C PHE A 48 -4.13 -14.41 -25.57
N CYS A 49 -5.43 -14.72 -25.63
CA CYS A 49 -6.15 -15.05 -26.85
C CYS A 49 -6.59 -13.80 -27.64
N LEU A 50 -6.54 -12.62 -27.04
CA LEU A 50 -6.99 -11.38 -27.67
C LEU A 50 -5.82 -10.68 -28.36
N THR A 51 -5.98 -10.34 -29.64
CA THR A 51 -5.05 -9.49 -30.38
C THR A 51 -5.78 -8.20 -30.72
N LEU A 52 -5.37 -7.10 -30.11
CA LEU A 52 -6.01 -5.80 -30.23
C LEU A 52 -5.23 -4.94 -31.23
N TRP A 53 -5.94 -4.52 -32.27
CA TRP A 53 -5.43 -3.62 -33.30
C TRP A 53 -5.73 -2.15 -32.95
N PRO A 54 -5.06 -1.16 -33.59
CA PRO A 54 -5.25 0.24 -33.27
C PRO A 54 -6.69 0.74 -33.50
N SER A 55 -7.41 0.15 -34.46
CA SER A 55 -8.83 0.39 -34.70
C SER A 55 -9.71 0.03 -33.49
N GLN A 56 -9.23 -0.85 -32.63
CA GLN A 56 -9.89 -1.32 -31.41
C GLN A 56 -9.32 -0.68 -30.14
N ALA A 57 -8.54 0.40 -30.26
CA ALA A 57 -7.98 1.13 -29.11
C ALA A 57 -9.05 1.57 -28.09
N GLY A 58 -10.31 1.75 -28.51
CA GLY A 58 -11.45 1.98 -27.63
C GLY A 58 -11.67 0.88 -26.59
N LEU A 59 -11.41 -0.39 -26.93
CA LEU A 59 -11.51 -1.52 -25.99
C LEU A 59 -10.42 -1.46 -24.92
N LEU A 60 -9.20 -1.06 -25.27
CA LEU A 60 -8.11 -0.86 -24.31
C LEU A 60 -8.42 0.29 -23.35
N LEU A 61 -8.91 1.42 -23.87
CA LEU A 61 -9.32 2.56 -23.06
C LEU A 61 -10.50 2.20 -22.14
N GLY A 62 -11.47 1.45 -22.65
CA GLY A 62 -12.59 0.91 -21.87
C GLY A 62 -12.11 -0.01 -20.75
N ALA A 63 -11.20 -0.94 -21.04
CA ALA A 63 -10.62 -1.83 -20.04
C ALA A 63 -9.87 -1.06 -18.95
N LEU A 64 -9.09 -0.04 -19.33
CA LEU A 64 -8.41 0.85 -18.37
C LEU A 64 -9.42 1.62 -17.51
N ALA A 65 -10.52 2.11 -18.09
CA ALA A 65 -11.59 2.78 -17.35
C ALA A 65 -12.28 1.82 -16.36
N VAL A 66 -12.55 0.57 -16.75
CA VAL A 66 -13.07 -0.48 -15.86
C VAL A 66 -12.13 -0.74 -14.69
N LEU A 67 -10.81 -0.87 -14.94
CA LEU A 67 -9.82 -1.04 -13.88
C LEU A 67 -9.80 0.18 -12.94
N ALA A 68 -9.87 1.40 -13.47
CA ALA A 68 -9.90 2.63 -12.67
C ALA A 68 -11.15 2.73 -11.80
N VAL A 69 -12.34 2.46 -12.34
CA VAL A 69 -13.61 2.48 -11.58
C VAL A 69 -13.65 1.34 -10.56
N THR A 70 -13.14 0.16 -10.90
CA THR A 70 -13.01 -0.97 -9.97
C THR A 70 -12.12 -0.57 -8.79
N LEU A 71 -10.96 0.01 -9.06
CA LEU A 71 -10.05 0.50 -8.02
C LEU A 71 -10.70 1.58 -7.16
N ALA A 72 -11.48 2.49 -7.76
CA ALA A 72 -12.23 3.51 -7.03
C ALA A 72 -13.30 2.90 -6.12
N LEU A 73 -14.05 1.91 -6.62
CA LEU A 73 -15.06 1.17 -5.86
C LEU A 73 -14.42 0.40 -4.69
N CYS A 74 -13.33 -0.34 -4.94
CA CYS A 74 -12.57 -1.01 -3.89
C CYS A 74 -12.08 -0.02 -2.83
N THR A 75 -11.59 1.14 -3.26
CA THR A 75 -11.14 2.20 -2.34
C THR A 75 -12.29 2.76 -1.50
N HIS A 76 -13.44 2.98 -2.12
CA HIS A 76 -14.64 3.49 -1.46
C HIS A 76 -15.19 2.51 -0.39
N LEU A 77 -15.10 1.21 -0.67
CA LEU A 77 -15.61 0.15 0.21
C LEU A 77 -14.62 -0.23 1.32
N ALA A 78 -13.33 -0.35 0.97
CA ALA A 78 -12.35 -0.99 1.85
C ALA A 78 -11.19 -0.06 2.28
N GLY A 79 -11.18 1.20 1.84
CA GLY A 79 -10.09 2.13 2.13
C GLY A 79 -8.88 1.90 1.22
N ARG A 80 -7.67 2.25 1.68
CA ARG A 80 -6.48 2.25 0.81
C ARG A 80 -5.78 0.88 0.72
N LEU A 81 -6.50 -0.24 0.75
CA LEU A 81 -5.91 -1.59 0.69
C LEU A 81 -5.01 -1.81 -0.54
N TRP A 82 -5.37 -1.25 -1.70
CA TRP A 82 -4.51 -1.29 -2.88
C TRP A 82 -3.14 -0.67 -2.59
N CYS A 83 -3.11 0.56 -2.06
CA CYS A 83 -1.86 1.23 -1.71
C CYS A 83 -1.13 0.49 -0.57
N GLY A 84 -1.86 -0.09 0.37
CA GLY A 84 -1.27 -0.79 1.51
C GLY A 84 -0.66 -2.15 1.17
N HIS A 85 -1.04 -2.80 0.06
CA HIS A 85 -0.71 -4.21 -0.17
C HIS A 85 -0.34 -4.61 -1.61
N ALA A 86 -0.87 -3.93 -2.63
CA ALA A 86 -0.78 -4.39 -4.01
C ALA A 86 -0.16 -3.39 -4.99
N CYS A 87 -0.09 -2.09 -4.63
CA CYS A 87 0.46 -1.10 -5.53
C CYS A 87 1.96 -1.36 -5.78
N PRO A 88 2.49 -1.05 -6.99
CA PRO A 88 3.89 -1.30 -7.32
C PRO A 88 4.86 -0.69 -6.31
N GLN A 89 4.57 0.51 -5.82
CA GLN A 89 5.40 1.15 -4.82
C GLN A 89 5.56 0.31 -3.55
N THR A 90 4.46 -0.24 -3.05
CA THR A 90 4.47 -1.07 -1.83
C THR A 90 5.12 -2.42 -2.09
N VAL A 91 4.83 -3.06 -3.22
CA VAL A 91 5.38 -4.37 -3.56
C VAL A 91 6.91 -4.32 -3.67
N TRP A 92 7.46 -3.36 -4.41
CA TRP A 92 8.92 -3.22 -4.56
C TRP A 92 9.61 -2.72 -3.30
N SER A 93 9.03 -1.72 -2.60
CA SER A 93 9.64 -1.25 -1.33
C SER A 93 9.67 -2.34 -0.25
N THR A 94 8.67 -3.21 -0.23
CA THR A 94 8.63 -4.39 0.64
C THR A 94 9.74 -5.37 0.28
N LEU A 95 9.90 -5.69 -1.01
CA LEU A 95 11.00 -6.55 -1.49
C LEU A 95 12.37 -5.99 -1.10
N PHE A 96 12.61 -4.69 -1.32
CA PHE A 96 13.88 -4.06 -0.98
C PHE A 96 14.15 -4.03 0.53
N ALA A 97 13.12 -3.83 1.35
CA ALA A 97 13.22 -3.93 2.80
C ALA A 97 13.55 -5.36 3.27
N TRP A 98 12.99 -6.40 2.62
CA TRP A 98 13.36 -7.79 2.91
C TRP A 98 14.83 -8.07 2.58
N VAL A 99 15.32 -7.58 1.44
CA VAL A 99 16.74 -7.70 1.08
C VAL A 99 17.63 -6.98 2.10
N GLU A 100 17.26 -5.78 2.53
CA GLU A 100 17.99 -5.04 3.56
C GLU A 100 18.04 -5.80 4.89
N HIS A 101 16.90 -6.30 5.37
CA HIS A 101 16.87 -7.07 6.62
C HIS A 101 17.64 -8.38 6.50
N GLY A 102 17.54 -9.06 5.36
CA GLY A 102 18.26 -10.31 5.09
C GLY A 102 19.77 -10.10 5.05
N THR A 103 20.25 -9.10 4.33
CA THR A 103 21.68 -8.76 4.26
C THR A 103 22.24 -8.34 5.62
N ARG A 104 21.53 -7.50 6.38
CA ARG A 104 21.91 -7.16 7.77
C ARG A 104 21.95 -8.38 8.69
N ARG A 105 21.03 -9.33 8.53
CA ARG A 105 20.99 -10.57 9.33
C ARG A 105 22.15 -11.50 9.01
N LEU A 106 22.52 -11.62 7.73
CA LEU A 106 23.58 -12.54 7.27
C LEU A 106 24.98 -11.96 7.44
N LEU A 107 25.18 -10.68 7.11
CA LEU A 107 26.48 -10.03 7.05
C LEU A 107 26.77 -9.11 8.26
N GLY A 108 25.80 -8.95 9.17
CA GLY A 108 25.91 -8.11 10.35
C GLY A 108 26.21 -6.65 10.02
N LYS A 109 27.02 -5.99 10.86
CA LYS A 109 27.48 -4.61 10.65
C LYS A 109 28.83 -4.54 9.89
N SER A 110 29.13 -5.52 9.04
CA SER A 110 30.36 -5.52 8.26
C SER A 110 30.39 -4.38 7.24
N ARG A 111 31.61 -3.98 6.82
CA ARG A 111 31.78 -2.99 5.73
C ARG A 111 31.25 -3.49 4.37
N VAL A 112 31.06 -4.80 4.22
CA VAL A 112 30.58 -5.46 3.00
C VAL A 112 29.05 -5.44 2.91
N GLU A 113 28.33 -5.38 4.03
CA GLU A 113 26.87 -5.42 4.05
C GLU A 113 26.22 -4.33 3.17
N PRO A 114 26.64 -3.05 3.22
CA PRO A 114 26.08 -2.04 2.34
C PRO A 114 26.32 -2.33 0.86
N LEU A 115 27.52 -2.78 0.51
CA LEU A 115 27.89 -3.11 -0.86
C LEU A 115 27.04 -4.27 -1.40
N ALA A 116 26.92 -5.35 -0.61
CA ALA A 116 26.11 -6.51 -0.96
C ALA A 116 24.63 -6.14 -1.12
N ARG A 117 24.08 -5.31 -0.22
CA ARG A 117 22.70 -4.82 -0.30
C ARG A 117 22.46 -4.03 -1.58
N HIS A 118 23.33 -3.07 -1.90
CA HIS A 118 23.18 -2.27 -3.12
C HIS A 118 23.39 -3.10 -4.40
N ALA A 119 24.32 -4.06 -4.40
CA ALA A 119 24.51 -4.98 -5.51
C ALA A 119 23.24 -5.82 -5.77
N LEU A 120 22.65 -6.40 -4.71
CA LEU A 120 21.39 -7.14 -4.82
C LEU A 120 20.23 -6.25 -5.29
N TRP A 121 20.14 -5.01 -4.80
CA TRP A 121 19.14 -4.06 -5.25
C TRP A 121 19.28 -3.73 -6.74
N ILE A 122 20.50 -3.54 -7.24
CA ILE A 122 20.76 -3.28 -8.66
C ILE A 122 20.38 -4.50 -9.50
N VAL A 123 20.73 -5.72 -9.08
CA VAL A 123 20.35 -6.94 -9.80
C VAL A 123 18.83 -7.08 -9.88
N ILE A 124 18.11 -6.86 -8.78
CA ILE A 124 16.64 -6.88 -8.76
C ILE A 124 16.05 -5.79 -9.65
N ALA A 125 16.63 -4.57 -9.61
CA ALA A 125 16.17 -3.46 -10.43
C ALA A 125 16.40 -3.70 -11.93
N LEU A 126 17.54 -4.28 -12.30
CA LEU A 126 17.86 -4.68 -13.67
C LEU A 126 16.91 -5.76 -14.18
N TRP A 127 16.66 -6.79 -13.36
CA TRP A 127 15.70 -7.83 -13.72
C TRP A 127 14.27 -7.29 -13.85
N THR A 128 13.89 -6.35 -12.98
CA THR A 128 12.62 -5.61 -13.09
C THR A 128 12.54 -4.84 -14.39
N ALA A 129 13.59 -4.12 -14.78
CA ALA A 129 13.64 -3.38 -16.02
C ALA A 129 13.52 -4.29 -17.24
N LEU A 130 14.26 -5.40 -17.27
CA LEU A 130 14.18 -6.40 -18.34
C LEU A 130 12.79 -7.03 -18.44
N SER A 131 12.16 -7.34 -17.31
CA SER A 131 10.79 -7.90 -17.29
C SER A 131 9.78 -6.88 -17.80
N PHE A 132 9.92 -5.60 -17.42
CA PHE A 132 9.03 -4.53 -17.87
C PHE A 132 9.18 -4.27 -19.37
N VAL A 133 10.41 -4.11 -19.86
CA VAL A 133 10.70 -3.93 -21.30
C VAL A 133 10.28 -5.18 -22.08
N GLY A 134 10.40 -6.36 -21.48
CA GLY A 134 9.91 -7.63 -22.03
C GLY A 134 8.40 -7.68 -22.30
N LEU A 135 7.61 -6.77 -21.72
CA LEU A 135 6.19 -6.62 -22.06
C LEU A 135 5.98 -5.86 -23.37
N PHE A 136 6.97 -5.12 -23.86
CA PHE A 136 6.91 -4.32 -25.09
C PHE A 136 7.77 -4.88 -26.22
N THR A 137 8.80 -5.66 -25.87
CA THR A 137 9.72 -6.31 -26.80
C THR A 137 9.81 -7.80 -26.46
N PRO A 138 9.78 -8.72 -27.44
CA PRO A 138 9.80 -10.16 -27.15
C PRO A 138 10.95 -10.59 -26.24
N ILE A 139 10.63 -11.13 -25.05
CA ILE A 139 11.58 -11.30 -23.93
C ILE A 139 12.78 -12.18 -24.28
N GLN A 140 12.56 -13.25 -25.05
CA GLN A 140 13.62 -14.19 -25.43
C GLN A 140 14.66 -13.50 -26.32
N SER A 141 14.20 -12.71 -27.28
CA SER A 141 15.05 -11.95 -28.18
C SER A 141 15.76 -10.80 -27.47
N LEU A 142 15.06 -10.13 -26.54
CA LEU A 142 15.60 -9.06 -25.72
C LEU A 142 16.76 -9.56 -24.86
N LEU A 143 16.60 -10.70 -24.20
CA LEU A 143 17.66 -11.29 -23.37
C LEU A 143 18.85 -11.77 -24.18
N ALA A 144 18.61 -12.38 -25.36
CA ALA A 144 19.70 -12.77 -26.25
C ALA A 144 20.52 -11.54 -26.69
N ARG A 145 19.86 -10.42 -27.03
CA ARG A 145 20.53 -9.14 -27.34
C ARG A 145 21.22 -8.52 -26.12
N ALA A 146 20.61 -8.59 -24.94
CA ALA A 146 21.20 -8.08 -23.70
C ALA A 146 22.49 -8.82 -23.34
N VAL A 147 22.50 -10.15 -23.43
CA VAL A 147 23.69 -10.98 -23.13
C VAL A 147 24.80 -10.73 -24.15
N THR A 148 24.45 -10.54 -25.42
CA THR A 148 25.44 -10.24 -26.47
C THR A 148 25.86 -8.77 -26.55
N LEU A 149 25.31 -7.91 -25.67
CA LEU A 149 25.51 -6.46 -25.67
C LEU A 149 25.17 -5.80 -27.02
N ARG A 150 24.14 -6.30 -27.69
CA ARG A 150 23.63 -5.83 -28.99
C ARG A 150 22.22 -5.26 -28.89
N LEU A 151 21.92 -4.59 -27.78
CA LEU A 151 20.66 -3.89 -27.57
C LEU A 151 20.58 -2.67 -28.48
N ASP A 152 19.39 -2.36 -28.97
CA ASP A 152 19.17 -1.11 -29.69
C ASP A 152 19.17 0.10 -28.72
N GLY A 153 19.13 1.31 -29.27
CA GLY A 153 19.12 2.54 -28.46
C GLY A 153 17.88 2.72 -27.59
N PHE A 154 16.73 2.21 -28.05
CA PHE A 154 15.45 2.32 -27.34
C PHE A 154 15.40 1.36 -26.15
N GLU A 155 15.73 0.09 -26.38
CA GLU A 155 15.88 -0.97 -25.37
C GLU A 155 16.87 -0.55 -24.29
N SER A 156 18.07 -0.09 -24.71
CA SER A 156 19.13 0.34 -23.80
C SER A 156 18.66 1.49 -22.90
N PHE A 157 18.02 2.51 -23.50
CA PHE A 157 17.49 3.65 -22.76
C PHE A 157 16.49 3.22 -21.69
N TRP A 158 15.48 2.42 -22.05
CA TRP A 158 14.43 2.02 -21.11
C TRP A 158 14.93 1.04 -20.04
N ILE A 159 15.82 0.11 -20.39
CA ILE A 159 16.43 -0.80 -19.41
C ILE A 159 17.21 0.00 -18.37
N VAL A 160 18.07 0.94 -18.80
CA VAL A 160 18.84 1.79 -17.88
C VAL A 160 17.91 2.68 -17.06
N PHE A 161 16.95 3.34 -17.71
CA PHE A 161 15.99 4.22 -17.03
C PHE A 161 15.22 3.48 -15.93
N TYR A 162 14.59 2.34 -16.22
CA TYR A 162 13.83 1.58 -15.23
C TYR A 162 14.72 0.94 -14.16
N THR A 163 15.96 0.58 -14.49
CA THR A 163 16.93 0.09 -13.50
C THR A 163 17.26 1.19 -12.50
N VAL A 164 17.64 2.38 -13.00
CA VAL A 164 17.97 3.54 -12.16
C VAL A 164 16.74 4.01 -11.37
N ALA A 165 15.56 4.06 -11.98
CA ALA A 165 14.33 4.48 -11.33
C ALA A 165 13.93 3.50 -10.21
N THR A 166 13.96 2.19 -10.48
CA THR A 166 13.62 1.15 -9.48
C THR A 166 14.63 1.13 -8.33
N TRP A 167 15.94 1.22 -8.63
CA TRP A 167 17.00 1.32 -7.61
C TRP A 167 16.93 2.63 -6.81
N GLY A 168 16.67 3.76 -7.47
CA GLY A 168 16.52 5.08 -6.86
C GLY A 168 15.29 5.15 -5.96
N ASN A 169 14.20 4.49 -6.36
CA ASN A 169 13.01 4.31 -5.55
C ASN A 169 13.30 3.51 -4.28
N ALA A 170 14.10 2.44 -4.39
CA ALA A 170 14.53 1.65 -3.24
C ALA A 170 15.39 2.46 -2.25
N SER A 171 16.20 3.39 -2.72
CA SER A 171 17.24 4.03 -1.91
C SER A 171 16.80 5.38 -1.32
N PHE A 172 16.16 6.24 -2.10
CA PHE A 172 15.95 7.65 -1.72
C PHE A 172 14.50 8.14 -1.85
N LEU A 173 13.72 7.59 -2.79
CA LEU A 173 12.45 8.18 -3.20
C LEU A 173 11.20 7.51 -2.60
N ARG A 174 11.36 6.55 -1.67
CA ARG A 174 10.26 5.71 -1.15
C ARG A 174 9.02 6.50 -0.73
N TRP A 175 9.19 7.59 0.04
CA TRP A 175 8.06 8.44 0.46
C TRP A 175 7.63 9.45 -0.62
N HIS A 176 8.59 9.94 -1.42
CA HIS A 176 8.38 11.01 -2.37
C HIS A 176 7.43 10.56 -3.48
N VAL A 177 7.54 9.30 -3.91
CA VAL A 177 6.62 8.74 -4.90
C VAL A 177 5.18 8.82 -4.40
N CYS A 178 4.91 8.43 -3.16
CA CYS A 178 3.55 8.45 -2.61
C CYS A 178 3.00 9.86 -2.37
N ARG A 179 3.82 10.81 -1.89
CA ARG A 179 3.36 12.17 -1.56
C ARG A 179 3.32 13.12 -2.76
N LEU A 180 4.33 13.04 -3.63
CA LEU A 180 4.53 14.02 -4.70
C LEU A 180 4.11 13.49 -6.06
N LEU A 181 4.53 12.26 -6.42
CA LEU A 181 4.40 11.75 -7.78
C LEU A 181 3.07 11.04 -8.04
N CYS A 182 2.52 10.33 -7.05
CA CYS A 182 1.35 9.49 -7.24
C CYS A 182 0.06 10.32 -7.37
N PRO A 183 -0.58 10.39 -8.56
CA PRO A 183 -1.82 11.14 -8.72
C PRO A 183 -2.97 10.48 -7.95
N PHE A 184 -2.97 9.15 -7.86
CA PHE A 184 -4.00 8.39 -7.17
C PHE A 184 -4.04 8.70 -5.67
N ALA A 185 -2.88 8.87 -5.01
CA ALA A 185 -2.83 9.23 -3.60
C ALA A 185 -3.57 10.56 -3.30
N ARG A 186 -3.56 11.51 -4.24
CA ARG A 186 -4.25 12.80 -4.12
C ARG A 186 -5.75 12.72 -4.39
N LEU A 187 -6.18 11.81 -5.27
CA LEU A 187 -7.60 11.60 -5.58
C LEU A 187 -8.33 10.76 -4.51
N GLN A 188 -7.61 9.87 -3.82
CA GLN A 188 -8.19 8.95 -2.84
C GLN A 188 -9.02 9.58 -1.71
N PRO A 189 -8.67 10.74 -1.12
CA PRO A 189 -9.53 11.40 -0.14
C PRO A 189 -10.94 11.70 -0.65
N LEU A 190 -11.10 11.98 -1.95
CA LEU A 190 -12.39 12.26 -2.59
C LEU A 190 -13.26 11.00 -2.73
N LEU A 191 -12.64 9.82 -2.78
CA LEU A 191 -13.32 8.53 -2.94
C LEU A 191 -13.81 7.95 -1.60
N ARG A 192 -13.37 8.50 -0.47
CA ARG A 192 -13.67 7.99 0.88
C ARG A 192 -14.74 8.83 1.56
N ASP A 193 -15.49 8.20 2.45
CA ASP A 193 -16.46 8.87 3.33
C ASP A 193 -16.32 8.37 4.78
N GLY A 194 -17.27 8.76 5.65
CA GLY A 194 -17.30 8.35 7.06
C GLY A 194 -17.54 6.85 7.28
N HIS A 195 -18.07 6.13 6.30
CA HIS A 195 -18.27 4.67 6.35
C HIS A 195 -17.11 3.89 5.74
N THR A 196 -16.21 4.54 5.00
CA THR A 196 -15.00 3.89 4.48
C THR A 196 -14.00 3.59 5.61
N PRO A 197 -13.58 2.32 5.80
CA PRO A 197 -12.55 1.94 6.76
C PRO A 197 -11.21 2.63 6.50
N ARG A 198 -10.51 2.95 7.59
CA ARG A 198 -9.13 3.48 7.58
C ARG A 198 -8.43 3.13 8.89
N MET A 199 -7.12 3.30 8.95
CA MET A 199 -6.38 3.11 10.21
C MET A 199 -6.69 4.24 11.19
N LEU A 200 -7.30 3.90 12.32
CA LEU A 200 -7.71 4.83 13.37
C LEU A 200 -7.16 4.41 14.73
N TYR A 201 -6.75 5.41 15.51
CA TYR A 201 -6.35 5.26 16.90
C TYR A 201 -7.56 5.45 17.84
N LEU A 202 -7.75 4.53 18.78
CA LEU A 202 -8.83 4.59 19.76
C LEU A 202 -8.44 5.53 20.92
N ALA A 203 -8.54 6.83 20.68
CA ALA A 203 -8.20 7.87 21.64
C ALA A 203 -8.91 7.72 23.01
N PRO A 204 -10.22 7.37 23.10
CA PRO A 204 -10.90 7.15 24.38
C PRO A 204 -10.21 6.17 25.33
N ARG A 205 -9.51 5.18 24.77
CA ARG A 205 -8.76 4.18 25.52
C ARG A 205 -7.30 4.57 25.71
N GLY A 206 -6.70 5.20 24.71
CA GLY A 206 -5.26 5.48 24.68
C GLY A 206 -4.83 6.73 25.41
N GLU A 207 -5.67 7.76 25.47
CA GLU A 207 -5.33 9.07 26.03
C GLU A 207 -5.74 9.22 27.51
N PRO A 208 -5.06 10.08 28.30
CA PRO A 208 -3.80 10.73 27.95
C PRO A 208 -2.67 9.69 27.90
N ARG A 209 -1.92 9.70 26.81
CA ARG A 209 -0.78 8.79 26.60
C ARG A 209 0.45 9.26 27.37
N GLY A 210 1.25 8.31 27.83
CA GLY A 210 2.48 8.62 28.55
C GLY A 210 3.26 7.40 29.01
N PRO A 211 4.53 7.56 29.41
CA PRO A 211 5.33 6.49 29.96
C PRO A 211 4.69 6.02 31.28
N ARG A 212 4.66 4.71 31.51
CA ARG A 212 4.07 4.13 32.71
C ARG A 212 4.88 2.95 33.22
N ARG A 213 4.80 2.68 34.53
CA ARG A 213 5.41 1.49 35.14
C ARG A 213 4.80 0.21 34.56
N PRO A 214 5.62 -0.82 34.28
CA PRO A 214 5.12 -2.15 33.92
C PRO A 214 4.21 -2.71 35.02
N GLY A 215 3.20 -3.49 34.63
CA GLY A 215 2.37 -4.26 35.59
C GLY A 215 1.12 -3.57 36.14
N GLY A 216 0.89 -2.28 35.91
CA GLY A 216 -0.31 -1.58 36.43
C GLY A 216 -1.64 -1.86 35.69
N GLY A 217 -1.72 -2.94 34.90
CA GLY A 217 -2.90 -3.37 34.13
C GLY A 217 -3.40 -2.42 33.03
N SER A 218 -4.54 -2.72 32.41
CA SER A 218 -5.26 -1.85 31.46
C SER A 218 -6.16 -0.84 32.17
N ILE A 219 -6.67 0.16 31.45
CA ILE A 219 -7.66 1.12 31.97
C ILE A 219 -8.88 0.44 32.61
N ALA A 220 -9.27 -0.74 32.11
CA ALA A 220 -10.38 -1.52 32.65
C ALA A 220 -10.02 -2.14 34.00
N GLN A 221 -8.80 -2.68 34.11
CA GLN A 221 -8.28 -3.24 35.36
C GLN A 221 -8.06 -2.16 36.44
N ARG A 222 -7.87 -0.89 36.04
CA ARG A 222 -7.73 0.25 36.95
C ARG A 222 -9.05 0.93 37.33
N GLY A 223 -10.19 0.53 36.77
CA GLY A 223 -11.47 1.20 37.02
C GLY A 223 -11.60 2.61 36.43
N ARG A 224 -10.67 3.03 35.55
CA ARG A 224 -10.65 4.37 34.95
C ARG A 224 -11.69 4.53 33.83
N GLY A 225 -12.01 3.44 33.13
CA GLY A 225 -12.96 3.44 32.01
C GLY A 225 -12.42 4.13 30.74
N LEU A 226 -13.31 4.32 29.76
CA LEU A 226 -13.02 5.08 28.54
C LEU A 226 -13.25 6.57 28.81
N LEU A 227 -12.44 7.44 28.21
CA LEU A 227 -12.77 8.86 28.12
C LEU A 227 -13.98 9.07 27.20
N ASP A 228 -14.72 10.15 27.43
CA ASP A 228 -15.65 10.64 26.44
C ASP A 228 -14.90 11.07 25.16
N ALA A 229 -15.60 11.07 24.04
CA ALA A 229 -14.99 11.34 22.75
C ALA A 229 -14.40 12.76 22.65
N GLY A 230 -15.02 13.76 23.30
CA GLY A 230 -14.56 15.15 23.26
C GLY A 230 -13.23 15.32 23.98
N THR A 231 -13.15 14.87 25.23
CA THR A 231 -11.92 14.89 26.03
C THR A 231 -10.80 14.08 25.40
N ALA A 232 -11.13 12.92 24.82
CA ALA A 232 -10.15 12.11 24.11
C ALA A 232 -9.55 12.82 22.90
N GLN A 233 -10.37 13.53 22.11
CA GLN A 233 -9.92 14.30 20.96
C GLN A 233 -9.16 15.57 21.38
N ASP A 234 -9.51 16.20 22.50
CA ASP A 234 -8.72 17.30 23.06
C ASP A 234 -7.28 16.84 23.33
N TYR A 235 -7.09 15.71 24.00
CA TYR A 235 -5.74 15.18 24.21
C TYR A 235 -4.99 14.90 22.91
N VAL A 236 -5.65 14.33 21.91
CA VAL A 236 -5.06 14.10 20.58
C VAL A 236 -4.62 15.43 19.95
N PHE A 237 -5.49 16.45 19.96
CA PHE A 237 -5.22 17.77 19.41
C PHE A 237 -4.03 18.43 20.10
N ARG A 238 -4.00 18.43 21.44
CA ARG A 238 -2.92 19.06 22.21
C ARG A 238 -1.57 18.39 21.98
N TRP A 239 -1.56 17.07 21.81
CA TRP A 239 -0.36 16.32 21.43
C TRP A 239 0.12 16.62 20.01
N ALA A 240 -0.80 16.74 19.05
CA ALA A 240 -0.47 17.05 17.66
C ALA A 240 -0.02 18.50 17.46
N HIS A 241 -0.45 19.41 18.33
CA HIS A 241 -0.21 20.85 18.21
C HIS A 241 0.39 21.48 19.48
N PRO A 242 1.59 21.06 19.91
CA PRO A 242 2.22 21.55 21.14
C PRO A 242 2.48 23.07 21.11
N GLN A 243 2.66 23.65 19.92
CA GLN A 243 2.84 25.09 19.75
C GLN A 243 1.57 25.90 20.04
N LEU A 244 0.38 25.30 19.84
CA LEU A 244 -0.91 25.95 20.09
C LEU A 244 -1.44 25.63 21.49
N ALA A 245 -1.25 24.40 21.95
CA ALA A 245 -1.83 23.88 23.18
C ALA A 245 -0.95 24.01 24.43
N GLY A 246 0.31 24.42 24.24
CA GLY A 246 1.34 24.40 25.28
C GLY A 246 1.85 22.99 25.60
N PRO A 247 2.78 22.87 26.57
CA PRO A 247 3.33 21.58 26.97
C PRO A 247 2.24 20.69 27.60
N MET A 248 2.27 19.40 27.26
CA MET A 248 1.35 18.43 27.85
C MET A 248 1.62 18.27 29.35
N PRO A 249 0.59 18.33 30.21
CA PRO A 249 0.76 18.10 31.64
C PRO A 249 1.15 16.64 31.89
N ARG A 250 1.93 16.41 32.95
CA ARG A 250 2.25 15.06 33.40
C ARG A 250 1.08 14.51 34.20
N PHE A 251 0.65 13.30 33.87
CA PHE A 251 -0.41 12.59 34.56
C PHE A 251 0.17 11.51 35.46
N ALA A 252 -0.50 11.25 36.58
CA ALA A 252 -0.21 10.09 37.41
C ALA A 252 -0.61 8.78 36.69
N ASP A 253 0.01 7.66 37.06
CA ASP A 253 -0.12 6.36 36.38
C ASP A 253 -1.55 5.81 36.34
N ASP A 254 -2.40 6.20 37.29
CA ASP A 254 -3.82 5.86 37.39
C ASP A 254 -4.68 6.62 36.36
N ARG A 255 -4.27 7.84 35.98
CA ARG A 255 -4.96 8.72 35.03
C ARG A 255 -4.58 8.47 33.57
N LEU A 256 -3.44 7.81 33.32
CA LEU A 256 -2.97 7.48 31.97
C LEU A 256 -3.90 6.48 31.26
N GLY A 257 -3.96 6.58 29.93
CA GLY A 257 -4.61 5.59 29.07
C GLY A 257 -3.75 4.34 28.84
N ASP A 258 -4.17 3.47 27.92
CA ASP A 258 -3.42 2.27 27.55
C ASP A 258 -2.25 2.56 26.58
N CYS A 259 -2.14 3.77 26.02
CA CYS A 259 -1.01 4.12 25.17
C CYS A 259 0.22 4.49 26.01
N THR A 260 1.26 3.66 25.98
CA THR A 260 2.51 3.86 26.72
C THR A 260 3.49 4.85 26.09
N ASP A 261 3.06 5.57 25.05
CA ASP A 261 3.89 6.49 24.25
C ASP A 261 5.24 5.92 23.75
N CYS A 262 5.33 4.60 23.52
CA CYS A 262 6.56 3.94 23.06
C CYS A 262 6.98 4.26 21.61
N ARG A 263 6.13 4.97 20.85
CA ARG A 263 6.34 5.38 19.44
C ARG A 263 6.61 4.27 18.43
N ARG A 264 6.46 2.99 18.80
CA ARG A 264 6.65 1.84 17.89
C ARG A 264 5.74 1.90 16.66
N CYS A 265 4.51 2.41 16.81
CA CYS A 265 3.59 2.62 15.69
C CYS A 265 4.09 3.67 14.69
N VAL A 266 4.76 4.73 15.17
CA VAL A 266 5.33 5.80 14.34
C VAL A 266 6.56 5.28 13.59
N GLN A 267 7.44 4.57 14.30
CA GLN A 267 8.64 3.95 13.70
C GLN A 267 8.29 2.90 12.63
N ALA A 268 7.18 2.18 12.80
CA ALA A 268 6.71 1.21 11.83
C ALA A 268 6.02 1.82 10.60
N CYS A 269 5.72 3.12 10.61
CA CYS A 269 4.99 3.77 9.52
C CYS A 269 5.93 4.12 8.36
N PRO A 270 5.75 3.55 7.15
CA PRO A 270 6.63 3.84 6.01
C PRO A 270 6.53 5.29 5.52
N MET A 271 5.45 5.97 5.90
CA MET A 271 5.19 7.38 5.58
C MET A 271 5.62 8.33 6.72
N ALA A 272 6.22 7.80 7.79
CA ALA A 272 6.62 8.56 8.99
C ALA A 272 5.46 9.36 9.63
N LEU A 273 4.25 8.81 9.59
CA LEU A 273 3.05 9.43 10.17
C LEU A 273 2.86 8.95 11.61
N ASP A 274 2.40 9.85 12.48
CA ASP A 274 1.89 9.49 13.79
C ASP A 274 0.38 9.25 13.74
N VAL A 275 -0.03 7.98 13.66
CA VAL A 275 -1.45 7.58 13.61
C VAL A 275 -2.27 8.04 14.82
N ARG A 276 -1.61 8.43 15.91
CA ARG A 276 -2.27 8.87 17.14
C ARG A 276 -2.70 10.33 17.08
N ASP A 277 -2.22 11.09 16.08
CA ASP A 277 -2.59 12.48 15.84
C ASP A 277 -3.86 12.59 14.98
N GLY A 278 -4.53 11.47 14.73
CA GLY A 278 -5.79 11.41 14.00
C GLY A 278 -5.63 11.06 12.51
N PRO A 279 -6.74 11.12 11.75
CA PRO A 279 -6.77 10.70 10.36
C PRO A 279 -5.94 11.63 9.46
N GLN A 280 -4.96 11.08 8.75
CA GLN A 280 -4.10 11.81 7.83
C GLN A 280 -4.34 11.34 6.38
N ALA A 281 -4.33 12.28 5.43
CA ALA A 281 -4.55 11.98 4.01
C ALA A 281 -3.49 11.03 3.44
N ASP A 282 -2.25 11.14 3.92
CA ASP A 282 -1.09 10.38 3.45
C ASP A 282 -1.05 8.92 3.92
N CYS A 283 -1.86 8.54 4.92
CA CYS A 283 -1.84 7.20 5.52
C CYS A 283 -2.21 6.11 4.51
N LEU A 284 -1.32 5.15 4.21
CA LEU A 284 -1.53 4.10 3.21
C LEU A 284 -2.54 3.00 3.60
N ASP A 285 -3.06 3.01 4.83
CA ASP A 285 -3.87 1.94 5.42
C ASP A 285 -3.21 0.54 5.39
N CYS A 286 -1.87 0.43 5.32
CA CYS A 286 -1.15 -0.85 5.30
C CYS A 286 -1.16 -1.61 6.65
N GLY A 287 -1.50 -0.93 7.74
CA GLY A 287 -1.65 -1.51 9.08
C GLY A 287 -0.35 -1.93 9.76
N ALA A 288 0.81 -1.45 9.30
CA ALA A 288 2.10 -1.67 9.97
C ALA A 288 2.09 -1.11 11.40
N CYS A 289 1.49 0.08 11.59
CA CYS A 289 1.34 0.71 12.89
C CYS A 289 0.48 -0.11 13.86
N ALA A 290 -0.59 -0.75 13.38
CA ALA A 290 -1.47 -1.59 14.19
C ALA A 290 -0.74 -2.83 14.72
N VAL A 291 0.03 -3.51 13.86
CA VAL A 291 0.81 -4.70 14.24
C VAL A 291 1.90 -4.35 15.26
N ALA A 292 2.67 -3.28 15.03
CA ALA A 292 3.70 -2.85 15.95
C ALA A 292 3.13 -2.42 17.32
N CYS A 293 1.96 -1.76 17.30
CA CYS A 293 1.26 -1.38 18.51
C CYS A 293 0.74 -2.61 19.26
N GLU A 294 0.15 -3.58 18.58
CA GLU A 294 -0.33 -4.81 19.20
C GLU A 294 0.80 -5.59 19.88
N GLN A 295 1.96 -5.71 19.23
CA GLN A 295 3.15 -6.31 19.84
C GLN A 295 3.57 -5.57 21.12
N SER A 296 3.54 -4.23 21.08
CA SER A 296 3.89 -3.39 22.23
C SER A 296 2.87 -3.51 23.37
N GLN A 297 1.58 -3.59 23.04
CA GLN A 297 0.49 -3.79 24.01
C GLN A 297 0.61 -5.16 24.68
N ARG A 298 0.82 -6.23 23.90
CA ARG A 298 1.03 -7.59 24.43
C ARG A 298 2.23 -7.66 25.36
N ALA A 299 3.36 -7.05 24.99
CA ALA A 299 4.55 -6.97 25.84
C ALA A 299 4.30 -6.20 27.15
N ALA A 300 3.39 -5.23 27.13
CA ALA A 300 2.97 -4.47 28.31
C ALA A 300 1.84 -5.13 29.11
N GLY A 301 1.36 -6.32 28.72
CA GLY A 301 0.22 -7.00 29.37
C GLY A 301 -1.14 -6.33 29.08
N LEU A 302 -1.25 -5.57 28.00
CA LEU A 302 -2.46 -4.85 27.59
C LEU A 302 -3.17 -5.55 26.43
N GLY A 303 -4.49 -5.34 26.32
CA GLY A 303 -5.30 -5.91 25.24
C GLY A 303 -4.98 -5.32 23.85
N PRO A 304 -5.28 -6.05 22.76
CA PRO A 304 -5.08 -5.55 21.40
C PRO A 304 -6.09 -4.45 21.03
N GLY A 305 -5.97 -3.86 19.84
CA GLY A 305 -7.02 -2.97 19.29
C GLY A 305 -6.93 -1.49 19.68
N LEU A 306 -5.76 -1.01 20.10
CA LEU A 306 -5.54 0.42 20.30
C LEU A 306 -5.46 1.20 18.97
N ILE A 307 -5.00 0.54 17.90
CA ILE A 307 -5.09 1.00 16.51
C ILE A 307 -5.85 -0.05 15.72
N GLN A 308 -6.83 0.36 14.93
CA GLN A 308 -7.72 -0.54 14.20
C GLN A 308 -7.99 -0.05 12.78
N HIS A 309 -8.23 -0.99 11.87
CA HIS A 309 -8.76 -0.67 10.54
C HIS A 309 -10.29 -0.64 10.62
N ILE A 310 -10.85 0.56 10.82
CA ILE A 310 -12.27 0.75 11.12
C ILE A 310 -12.75 2.07 10.50
N SER A 311 -14.02 2.15 10.14
CA SER A 311 -14.57 3.40 9.62
C SER A 311 -14.88 4.38 10.76
N PRO A 312 -14.76 5.70 10.53
CA PRO A 312 -15.10 6.71 11.53
C PRO A 312 -16.51 6.52 12.13
N GLN A 313 -17.52 6.24 11.30
CA GLN A 313 -18.89 6.02 11.75
C GLN A 313 -19.00 4.81 12.68
N ARG A 314 -18.30 3.72 12.36
CA ARG A 314 -18.32 2.53 13.20
C ARG A 314 -17.53 2.71 14.48
N LEU A 315 -16.43 3.46 14.45
CA LEU A 315 -15.68 3.82 15.65
C LEU A 315 -16.55 4.63 16.63
N ALA A 316 -17.43 5.48 16.10
CA ALA A 316 -18.43 6.22 16.86
C ALA A 316 -19.64 5.36 17.31
N GLY A 317 -19.67 4.06 17.02
CA GLY A 317 -20.74 3.15 17.42
C GLY A 317 -21.92 3.05 16.44
N HIS A 318 -21.88 3.77 15.31
CA HIS A 318 -22.93 3.67 14.29
C HIS A 318 -22.83 2.38 13.47
N ARG A 319 -23.97 1.93 12.92
CA ARG A 319 -24.03 0.77 12.03
C ARG A 319 -23.34 1.09 10.69
N LEU A 320 -22.67 0.09 10.13
CA LEU A 320 -22.09 0.20 8.78
C LEU A 320 -23.19 0.17 7.72
N GLN A 321 -23.12 1.12 6.79
CA GLN A 321 -23.95 1.14 5.59
C GLN A 321 -23.07 0.85 4.38
N TRP A 322 -23.27 -0.32 3.77
CA TRP A 322 -22.50 -0.75 2.59
C TRP A 322 -23.09 -0.18 1.30
N ILE A 323 -24.42 -0.16 1.20
CA ILE A 323 -25.16 0.42 0.08
C ILE A 323 -25.31 1.92 0.35
N ARG A 324 -24.58 2.71 -0.42
CA ARG A 324 -24.54 4.18 -0.33
C ARG A 324 -24.78 4.74 -1.74
N PRO A 325 -25.26 5.99 -1.88
CA PRO A 325 -25.46 6.61 -3.19
C PRO A 325 -24.20 6.52 -4.09
N ARG A 326 -23.02 6.74 -3.51
CA ARG A 326 -21.73 6.59 -4.22
C ARG A 326 -21.41 5.14 -4.59
N THR A 327 -21.70 4.17 -3.72
CA THR A 327 -21.55 2.74 -4.05
C THR A 327 -22.40 2.40 -5.27
N LEU A 328 -23.67 2.83 -5.30
CA LEU A 328 -24.59 2.59 -6.42
C LEU A 328 -24.13 3.28 -7.70
N ALA A 329 -23.66 4.53 -7.62
CA ALA A 329 -23.14 5.25 -8.78
C ALA A 329 -21.90 4.57 -9.38
N LEU A 330 -20.95 4.14 -8.54
CA LEU A 330 -19.74 3.44 -8.99
C LEU A 330 -20.07 2.05 -9.58
N LEU A 331 -20.99 1.31 -8.98
CA LEU A 331 -21.47 0.04 -9.53
C LEU A 331 -22.20 0.23 -10.86
N GLY A 332 -23.08 1.22 -10.95
CA GLY A 332 -23.80 1.55 -12.19
C GLY A 332 -22.84 1.94 -13.32
N LEU A 333 -21.85 2.79 -13.03
CA LEU A 333 -20.80 3.16 -13.99
C LEU A 333 -19.96 1.95 -14.40
N LEU A 334 -19.57 1.09 -13.45
CA LEU A 334 -18.81 -0.13 -13.73
C LEU A 334 -19.59 -1.07 -14.66
N SER A 335 -20.87 -1.32 -14.36
CA SER A 335 -21.75 -2.15 -15.18
C SER A 335 -21.95 -1.57 -16.58
N LEU A 336 -22.11 -0.25 -16.70
CA LEU A 336 -22.20 0.44 -18.00
C LEU A 336 -20.92 0.23 -18.83
N LEU A 337 -19.75 0.46 -18.24
CA LEU A 337 -18.47 0.29 -18.92
C LEU A 337 -18.23 -1.16 -19.36
N LEU A 338 -18.53 -2.13 -18.49
CA LEU A 338 -18.46 -3.55 -18.84
C LEU A 338 -19.41 -3.90 -19.99
N GLY A 339 -20.65 -3.39 -19.96
CA GLY A 339 -21.62 -3.57 -21.04
C GLY A 339 -21.13 -3.00 -22.37
N LEU A 340 -20.55 -1.80 -22.36
CA LEU A 340 -19.96 -1.16 -23.55
C LEU A 340 -18.78 -1.96 -24.11
N ILE A 341 -17.93 -2.54 -23.26
CA ILE A 341 -16.82 -3.40 -23.70
C ILE A 341 -17.34 -4.68 -24.33
N VAL A 342 -18.32 -5.36 -23.70
CA VAL A 342 -18.91 -6.59 -24.24
C VAL A 342 -19.59 -6.32 -25.58
N LEU A 343 -20.36 -5.24 -25.69
CA LEU A 343 -20.99 -4.84 -26.94
C LEU A 343 -19.94 -4.49 -28.01
N GLY A 344 -18.92 -3.71 -27.66
CA GLY A 344 -17.84 -3.34 -28.59
C GLY A 344 -17.04 -4.55 -29.07
N ALA A 345 -16.80 -5.53 -28.19
CA ALA A 345 -16.14 -6.78 -28.55
C ALA A 345 -17.03 -7.63 -29.47
N ALA A 346 -18.34 -7.71 -29.20
CA ALA A 346 -19.29 -8.45 -30.03
C ALA A 346 -19.48 -7.84 -31.42
N LEU A 347 -19.41 -6.52 -31.55
CA LEU A 347 -19.48 -5.83 -32.85
C LEU A 347 -18.18 -5.90 -33.66
N ALA A 348 -17.06 -6.26 -33.01
CA ALA A 348 -15.74 -6.30 -33.63
C ALA A 348 -15.26 -7.71 -34.02
N GLY A 349 -16.00 -8.75 -33.62
CA GLY A 349 -15.79 -10.15 -34.05
C GLY A 349 -16.70 -10.51 -35.20
#